data_AF-A0A1E7JHF2-F1
#
_entry.id   AF-A0A1E7JHF2-F1
#
_cell.length_a   1.000
_cell.length_b   1.000
_cell.length_c   1.000
_cell.angle_alpha   90.00
_cell.angle_beta   90.00
_cell.angle_gamma   90.00
#
_symmetry.space_group_name_H-M   'P 1'
#
loop_
_entity.id
_entity.type
_entity.pdbx_description
1 polymer ?
#
loop_
_entity_poly.entity_id
_entity_poly.type
_entity_poly.pdbx_seq_one_letter_code
_entity_poly.pdbx_strand_id
1 'polypeptide(L)'
;MEEELEEKLALRIQLFRESGQVRAEVAEFVEGELRRLARAGLPVSEETAGMLTSHLMMALNRLLNGESLEDPAAGDQMAAELAARPGAVRLARQMSVRAEQALGTAPLPEAETGYLAMHLAVLAQRGPAAGAGEGVREGTPVQQNGEQP
;
A
#
# COMPACT_ATOMS: atom_id res chain seq x y z
N MET A 1 -23.21 -0.96 1.71
CA MET A 1 -22.22 0.04 2.19
C MET A 1 -20.85 -0.17 1.56
N GLU A 2 -20.40 -1.41 1.29
CA GLU A 2 -19.12 -1.65 0.60
C GLU A 2 -19.10 -1.12 -0.85
N GLU A 3 -20.17 -1.29 -1.65
CA GLU A 3 -20.25 -0.74 -3.03
C GLU A 3 -20.09 0.79 -3.08
N GLU A 4 -20.68 1.54 -2.13
CA GLU A 4 -20.61 3.01 -2.12
C GLU A 4 -19.18 3.52 -1.87
N LEU A 5 -18.38 2.79 -1.11
CA LEU A 5 -16.98 3.13 -0.84
C LEU A 5 -16.08 2.83 -2.05
N GLU A 6 -16.38 1.79 -2.82
CA GLU A 6 -15.72 1.53 -4.10
C GLU A 6 -16.07 2.60 -5.13
N GLU A 7 -17.34 3.02 -5.20
CA GLU A 7 -17.78 4.13 -6.06
C GLU A 7 -17.10 5.46 -5.71
N LYS A 8 -16.91 5.76 -4.42
CA LYS A 8 -16.17 6.96 -3.98
C LYS A 8 -14.71 6.96 -4.45
N LEU A 9 -14.04 5.80 -4.39
CA LEU A 9 -12.67 5.68 -4.88
C LEU A 9 -12.60 5.85 -6.40
N ALA A 10 -13.55 5.28 -7.13
CA ALA A 10 -13.66 5.47 -8.57
C ALA A 10 -13.90 6.95 -8.93
N LEU A 11 -14.81 7.63 -8.21
CA LEU A 11 -15.08 9.05 -8.39
C LEU A 11 -13.83 9.90 -8.12
N ARG A 12 -13.04 9.58 -7.08
CA ARG A 12 -11.76 10.24 -6.80
C ARG A 12 -10.83 10.16 -8.01
N ILE A 13 -10.63 8.97 -8.57
CA ILE A 13 -9.78 8.77 -9.76
C ILE A 13 -10.32 9.56 -10.96
N GLN A 14 -11.63 9.54 -11.16
CA GLN A 14 -12.30 10.30 -12.22
C GLN A 14 -12.04 11.81 -12.07
N LEU A 15 -12.18 12.37 -10.87
CA LEU A 15 -11.94 13.79 -10.61
C LEU A 15 -10.49 14.20 -10.89
N PHE A 16 -9.51 13.37 -10.51
CA PHE A 16 -8.10 13.61 -10.83
C PHE A 16 -7.86 13.69 -12.35
N ARG A 17 -8.52 12.81 -13.12
CA ARG A 17 -8.43 12.77 -14.58
C ARG A 17 -9.15 13.97 -15.23
N GLU A 18 -10.37 14.27 -14.81
CA GLU A 18 -11.20 15.32 -15.42
C GLU A 18 -10.73 16.73 -15.09
N SER A 19 -10.18 16.94 -13.89
CA SER A 19 -9.57 18.22 -13.51
C SER A 19 -8.26 18.51 -14.23
N GLY A 20 -7.68 17.51 -14.92
CA GLY A 20 -6.35 17.63 -15.54
C GLY A 20 -5.22 17.70 -14.52
N GLN A 21 -5.48 17.46 -13.24
CA GLN A 21 -4.46 17.44 -12.20
C GLN A 21 -3.44 16.30 -12.42
N VAL A 22 -3.87 15.21 -13.06
CA VAL A 22 -2.97 14.16 -13.54
C VAL A 22 -3.29 13.76 -14.98
N ARG A 23 -2.27 13.29 -15.69
CA ARG A 23 -2.41 12.73 -17.04
C ARG A 23 -3.36 11.52 -17.04
N ALA A 24 -4.16 11.35 -18.09
CA ALA A 24 -5.13 10.26 -18.17
C ALA A 24 -4.49 8.87 -18.07
N GLU A 25 -3.34 8.67 -18.73
CA GLU A 25 -2.54 7.44 -18.66
C GLU A 25 -2.08 7.09 -17.24
N VAL A 26 -1.81 8.10 -16.39
CA VAL A 26 -1.47 7.88 -14.98
C VAL A 26 -2.68 7.39 -14.21
N ALA A 27 -3.83 8.02 -14.39
CA ALA A 27 -5.07 7.61 -13.74
C ALA A 27 -5.47 6.17 -14.14
N GLU A 28 -5.37 5.84 -15.43
CA GLU A 28 -5.63 4.49 -15.96
C GLU A 28 -4.66 3.45 -15.40
N PHE A 29 -3.37 3.77 -15.32
CA PHE A 29 -2.38 2.90 -14.71
C PHE A 29 -2.68 2.63 -13.24
N VAL A 30 -2.94 3.68 -12.45
CA VAL A 30 -3.23 3.56 -11.02
C VAL A 30 -4.51 2.74 -10.79
N GLU A 31 -5.56 2.97 -11.57
CA GLU A 31 -6.77 2.15 -11.50
C GLU A 31 -6.47 0.67 -11.81
N GLY A 32 -5.65 0.40 -12.82
CA GLY A 32 -5.20 -0.95 -13.15
C GLY A 32 -4.46 -1.63 -11.99
N GLU A 33 -3.58 -0.89 -11.32
CA GLU A 33 -2.84 -1.40 -10.16
C GLU A 33 -3.74 -1.66 -8.95
N LEU A 34 -4.71 -0.79 -8.66
CA LEU A 34 -5.70 -1.00 -7.60
C LEU A 34 -6.53 -2.26 -7.86
N ARG A 35 -6.95 -2.50 -9.11
CA ARG A 35 -7.63 -3.76 -9.49
C ARG A 35 -6.74 -4.99 -9.29
N ARG A 36 -5.42 -4.89 -9.52
CA ARG A 36 -4.48 -5.99 -9.24
C ARG A 36 -4.38 -6.27 -7.73
N LEU A 37 -4.31 -5.23 -6.91
CA LEU A 37 -4.28 -5.36 -5.45
C LEU A 37 -5.57 -6.01 -4.94
N ALA A 38 -6.73 -5.58 -5.43
CA ALA A 38 -8.03 -6.18 -5.09
C ALA A 38 -8.09 -7.67 -5.48
N ARG A 39 -7.63 -8.03 -6.70
CA ARG A 39 -7.54 -9.44 -7.15
C ARG A 39 -6.56 -10.28 -6.33
N ALA A 40 -5.56 -9.65 -5.72
CA ALA A 40 -4.64 -10.29 -4.79
C ALA A 40 -5.22 -10.45 -3.37
N GLY A 41 -6.48 -10.04 -3.14
CA GLY A 41 -7.17 -10.17 -1.86
C GLY A 41 -6.89 -9.01 -0.89
N LEU A 42 -6.28 -7.92 -1.34
CA LEU A 42 -6.10 -6.73 -0.51
C LEU A 42 -7.41 -5.92 -0.47
N PRO A 43 -7.75 -5.30 0.68
CA PRO A 43 -8.99 -4.54 0.81
C PRO A 43 -8.84 -3.20 0.10
N VAL A 44 -9.36 -3.06 -1.11
CA VAL A 44 -9.27 -1.81 -1.87
C VAL A 44 -10.60 -1.08 -1.82
N SER A 45 -10.65 0.02 -1.06
CA SER A 45 -11.78 0.94 -0.98
C SER A 45 -11.28 2.36 -0.77
N GLU A 46 -12.17 3.35 -0.83
CA GLU A 46 -11.81 4.75 -0.53
C GLU A 46 -11.13 4.90 0.84
N GLU A 47 -11.62 4.19 1.86
CA GLU A 47 -11.09 4.26 3.22
C GLU A 47 -9.68 3.66 3.34
N THR A 48 -9.43 2.56 2.64
CA THR A 48 -8.19 1.80 2.79
C THR A 48 -7.11 2.24 1.80
N ALA A 49 -7.51 2.61 0.58
CA ALA A 49 -6.62 2.88 -0.54
C ALA A 49 -6.68 4.34 -1.02
N GLY A 50 -7.56 5.20 -0.50
CA GLY A 50 -7.68 6.59 -0.98
C GLY A 50 -6.38 7.39 -0.88
N MET A 51 -5.65 7.27 0.24
CA MET A 51 -4.34 7.92 0.43
C MET A 51 -3.27 7.36 -0.53
N LEU A 52 -3.18 6.03 -0.64
CA LEU A 52 -2.29 5.35 -1.59
C LEU A 52 -2.55 5.84 -3.03
N THR A 53 -3.83 5.92 -3.38
CA THR A 53 -4.32 6.29 -4.72
C THR A 53 -3.92 7.71 -5.08
N SER A 54 -4.14 8.67 -4.17
CA SER A 54 -3.72 10.07 -4.36
C SER A 54 -2.19 10.21 -4.43
N HIS A 55 -1.46 9.55 -3.53
CA HIS A 55 0.01 9.60 -3.52
C HIS A 55 0.58 9.05 -4.84
N LEU A 56 0.14 7.87 -5.28
CA LEU A 56 0.67 7.25 -6.49
C LEU A 56 0.33 8.06 -7.74
N MET A 57 -0.89 8.59 -7.85
CA MET A 57 -1.27 9.49 -8.95
C MET A 57 -0.38 10.73 -9.01
N MET A 58 -0.12 11.37 -7.86
CA MET A 58 0.72 12.57 -7.81
C MET A 58 2.19 12.26 -8.10
N ALA A 59 2.75 11.22 -7.49
CA ALA A 59 4.15 10.82 -7.67
C ALA A 59 4.44 10.50 -9.14
N LEU A 60 3.61 9.66 -9.78
CA LEU A 60 3.80 9.30 -11.19
C LEU A 60 3.61 10.48 -12.15
N ASN A 61 2.66 11.37 -11.86
CA ASN A 61 2.45 12.56 -12.68
C ASN A 61 3.65 13.52 -12.61
N ARG A 62 4.18 13.76 -11.40
CA ARG A 62 5.40 14.57 -11.20
C ARG A 62 6.60 13.95 -11.89
N LEU A 63 6.75 12.63 -11.80
CA LEU A 63 7.82 11.89 -12.47
C LEU A 63 7.75 12.04 -13.99
N LEU A 64 6.55 11.93 -14.58
CA LEU A 64 6.34 12.17 -16.02
C LEU A 64 6.59 13.61 -16.45
N ASN A 65 6.42 14.57 -15.55
CA ASN A 65 6.74 15.97 -15.79
C ASN A 65 8.23 16.29 -15.61
N GLY A 66 9.05 15.30 -15.22
CA GLY A 66 10.48 15.49 -14.94
C GLY A 66 10.75 16.24 -13.64
N GLU A 67 9.78 16.30 -12.73
CA GLU A 67 9.97 16.89 -11.42
C GLU A 67 10.76 15.94 -10.51
N SER A 68 11.64 16.50 -9.67
CA SER A 68 12.39 15.68 -8.71
C SER A 68 11.49 15.18 -7.59
N LEU A 69 11.65 13.89 -7.30
CA LEU A 69 11.04 13.18 -6.19
C LEU A 69 12.10 12.69 -5.18
N GLU A 70 13.31 13.24 -5.26
CA GLU A 70 14.37 12.88 -4.32
C GLU A 70 14.09 13.48 -2.94
N ASP A 71 14.13 12.62 -1.92
CA ASP A 71 14.10 13.02 -0.52
C ASP A 71 15.24 12.30 0.22
N PRO A 72 16.38 12.97 0.43
CA PRO A 72 17.52 12.40 1.13
C PRO A 72 17.26 12.10 2.61
N ALA A 73 16.26 12.74 3.23
CA ALA A 73 15.95 12.58 4.65
C ALA A 73 15.01 11.39 4.93
N ALA A 74 14.39 10.86 3.90
CA ALA A 74 13.42 9.77 3.96
C ALA A 74 14.04 8.40 4.31
N GLY A 75 15.33 8.20 4.00
CA GLY A 75 15.97 6.88 3.92
C GLY A 75 15.97 6.07 5.23
N ASP A 76 16.65 6.58 6.27
CA ASP A 76 16.97 5.76 7.45
C ASP A 76 15.74 5.39 8.30
N GLN A 77 14.79 6.33 8.43
CA GLN A 77 13.57 6.10 9.22
C GLN A 77 12.62 5.12 8.53
N MET A 78 12.42 5.26 7.22
CA MET A 78 11.59 4.33 6.46
C MET A 78 12.21 2.93 6.37
N ALA A 79 13.53 2.84 6.23
CA ALA A 79 14.21 1.54 6.15
C ALA A 79 13.96 0.68 7.40
N ALA A 80 14.05 1.28 8.60
CA ALA A 80 13.77 0.58 9.85
C ALA A 80 12.30 0.13 9.94
N GLU A 81 11.36 1.00 9.56
CA GLU A 81 9.94 0.68 9.59
C GLU A 81 9.54 -0.39 8.56
N LEU A 82 10.19 -0.41 7.41
CA LEU A 82 9.92 -1.34 6.31
C LEU A 82 10.65 -2.68 6.45
N ALA A 83 11.66 -2.78 7.32
CA ALA A 83 12.37 -4.03 7.60
C ALA A 83 11.41 -5.14 8.06
N ALA A 84 10.37 -4.79 8.82
CA ALA A 84 9.34 -5.72 9.27
C ALA A 84 8.27 -6.03 8.20
N ARG A 85 8.30 -5.35 7.04
CA ARG A 85 7.27 -5.42 5.99
C ARG A 85 7.86 -5.67 4.59
N PRO A 86 8.68 -6.73 4.41
CA PRO A 86 9.35 -6.98 3.13
C PRO A 86 8.38 -7.27 1.97
N GLY A 87 7.17 -7.75 2.27
CA GLY A 87 6.12 -7.93 1.25
C GLY A 87 5.67 -6.62 0.62
N ALA A 88 5.50 -5.56 1.42
CA ALA A 88 5.08 -4.26 0.94
C ALA A 88 6.17 -3.60 0.08
N VAL A 89 7.44 -3.73 0.48
CA VAL A 89 8.59 -3.25 -0.31
C VAL A 89 8.67 -3.96 -1.67
N ARG A 90 8.46 -5.29 -1.71
CA ARG A 90 8.43 -6.02 -2.97
C ARG A 90 7.29 -5.55 -3.89
N LEU A 91 6.09 -5.34 -3.34
CA LEU A 91 4.97 -4.82 -4.11
C LEU A 91 5.26 -3.42 -4.66
N ALA A 92 5.80 -2.51 -3.85
CA ALA A 92 6.18 -1.16 -4.29
C ALA A 92 7.18 -1.19 -5.46
N ARG A 93 8.23 -2.01 -5.35
CA ARG A 93 9.22 -2.18 -6.43
C ARG A 93 8.60 -2.74 -7.71
N GLN A 94 7.72 -3.73 -7.58
CA GLN A 94 7.01 -4.29 -8.73
C GLN A 94 6.08 -3.27 -9.40
N MET A 95 5.41 -2.41 -8.61
CA MET A 95 4.60 -1.31 -9.14
C MET A 95 5.49 -0.28 -9.87
N SER A 96 6.64 0.08 -9.30
CA SER A 96 7.62 0.98 -9.93
C SER A 96 8.08 0.47 -11.30
N VAL A 97 8.47 -0.81 -11.39
CA VAL A 97 8.86 -1.44 -12.67
C VAL A 97 7.72 -1.44 -13.68
N ARG A 98 6.48 -1.72 -13.24
CA ARG A 98 5.32 -1.66 -14.14
C ARG A 98 5.03 -0.24 -14.61
N ALA A 99 5.21 0.77 -13.75
CA ALA A 99 5.02 2.16 -14.11
C ALA A 99 6.04 2.59 -15.18
N GLU A 100 7.31 2.24 -15.00
CA GLU A 100 8.36 2.44 -16.01
C GLU A 100 7.97 1.81 -17.36
N GLN A 101 7.53 0.55 -17.35
CA GLN A 101 7.15 -0.16 -18.57
C GLN A 101 5.89 0.40 -19.25
N ALA A 102 4.88 0.80 -18.48
CA ALA A 102 3.59 1.22 -19.01
C ALA A 102 3.55 2.71 -19.39
N LEU A 103 4.25 3.56 -18.64
CA LEU A 103 4.21 5.02 -18.78
C LEU A 103 5.49 5.59 -19.41
N GLY A 104 6.56 4.79 -19.53
CA GLY A 104 7.84 5.26 -20.04
C GLY A 104 8.54 6.24 -19.09
N THR A 105 8.22 6.20 -17.80
CA THR A 105 8.90 7.01 -16.78
C THR A 105 10.28 6.47 -16.45
N ALA A 106 11.12 7.29 -15.82
CA ALA A 106 12.21 6.76 -15.00
C ALA A 106 11.67 5.84 -13.89
N PRO A 107 12.48 4.95 -13.30
CA PRO A 107 12.09 4.23 -12.10
C PRO A 107 11.82 5.19 -10.95
N LEU A 108 10.87 4.84 -10.06
CA LEU A 108 10.66 5.62 -8.84
C LEU A 108 11.95 5.65 -7.99
N PRO A 109 12.34 6.82 -7.46
CA PRO A 109 13.44 6.90 -6.51
C PRO A 109 13.23 6.02 -5.28
N GLU A 110 14.31 5.75 -4.55
CA GLU A 110 14.27 4.89 -3.36
C GLU A 110 13.33 5.44 -2.27
N ALA A 111 13.37 6.77 -2.04
CA ALA A 111 12.48 7.43 -1.09
C ALA A 111 10.99 7.23 -1.44
N GLU A 112 10.61 7.46 -2.70
CA GLU A 112 9.23 7.24 -3.18
C GLU A 112 8.82 5.77 -3.14
N THR A 113 9.75 4.86 -3.46
CA THR A 113 9.52 3.42 -3.31
C THR A 113 9.25 3.07 -1.84
N GLY A 114 9.92 3.75 -0.89
CA GLY A 114 9.69 3.63 0.54
C GLY A 114 8.30 4.13 0.96
N TYR A 115 7.92 5.35 0.55
CA TYR A 115 6.60 5.91 0.84
C TYR A 115 5.46 5.04 0.27
N LEU A 116 5.63 4.56 -0.96
CA LEU A 116 4.69 3.62 -1.58
C LEU A 116 4.60 2.32 -0.78
N ALA A 117 5.73 1.78 -0.32
CA ALA A 117 5.75 0.58 0.52
C ALA A 117 5.04 0.79 1.86
N MET A 118 5.14 1.97 2.48
CA MET A 118 4.40 2.27 3.71
C MET A 118 2.89 2.25 3.47
N HIS A 119 2.41 2.89 2.39
CA HIS A 119 1.00 2.85 2.03
C HIS A 119 0.49 1.42 1.79
N LEU A 120 1.28 0.60 1.09
CA LEU A 120 0.95 -0.81 0.85
C LEU A 120 0.97 -1.65 2.14
N ALA A 121 1.87 -1.34 3.07
CA ALA A 121 1.90 -2.00 4.37
C ALA A 121 0.64 -1.68 5.19
N VAL A 122 0.19 -0.42 5.19
CA VAL A 122 -1.08 -0.03 5.85
C VAL A 122 -2.27 -0.71 5.19
N LEU A 123 -2.30 -0.76 3.86
CA LEU A 123 -3.35 -1.46 3.09
C LEU A 123 -3.42 -2.94 3.46
N ALA A 124 -2.26 -3.62 3.54
CA ALA A 124 -2.18 -5.04 3.88
C ALA A 124 -2.59 -5.32 5.33
N GLN A 125 -2.30 -4.42 6.27
CA GLN A 125 -2.72 -4.56 7.68
C GLN A 125 -4.23 -4.45 7.87
N ARG A 126 -4.92 -3.71 6.98
CA ARG A 126 -6.38 -3.56 6.98
C ARG A 126 -7.09 -4.73 6.31
N GLY A 127 -6.36 -5.62 5.63
CA GLY A 127 -6.92 -6.84 5.05
C GLY A 127 -7.29 -7.83 6.14
N PRO A 128 -8.15 -8.83 5.85
CA PRO A 128 -8.31 -9.95 6.76
C PRO A 128 -6.91 -10.52 6.99
N ALA A 129 -6.42 -10.42 8.22
CA ALA A 129 -5.06 -10.81 8.58
C ALA A 129 -4.74 -12.17 7.97
N ALA A 130 -3.85 -12.20 6.98
CA ALA A 130 -3.32 -13.44 6.46
C ALA A 130 -2.51 -14.09 7.59
N GLY A 131 -3.18 -14.97 8.34
CA GLY A 131 -2.63 -16.01 9.19
C GLY A 131 -1.32 -15.71 9.94
N ALA A 132 -1.44 -15.16 11.14
CA ALA A 132 -0.59 -15.51 12.28
C ALA A 132 -1.58 -15.68 13.45
N GLY A 133 -1.83 -16.86 14.01
CA GLY A 133 -0.87 -17.90 14.37
C GLY A 133 -0.86 -17.94 15.90
N GLU A 134 -1.35 -19.04 16.45
CA GLU A 134 -1.28 -19.45 17.85
C GLU A 134 -2.30 -18.88 18.85
N GLY A 135 -3.41 -19.60 18.98
CA GLY A 135 -4.15 -19.62 20.23
C GLY A 135 -3.30 -20.29 21.31
N VAL A 136 -2.66 -19.49 22.16
CA VAL A 136 -2.28 -19.93 23.50
C VAL A 136 -3.58 -20.02 24.31
N ARG A 137 -4.18 -21.20 24.30
CA ARG A 137 -5.22 -21.54 25.28
C ARG A 137 -4.50 -21.73 26.60
N GLU A 138 -4.74 -20.78 27.50
CA GLU A 138 -4.41 -20.86 28.93
C GLU A 138 -4.89 -22.21 29.48
N GLY A 139 -3.91 -23.09 29.73
CA GLY A 139 -4.10 -24.38 30.39
C GLY A 139 -3.72 -24.29 31.85
N THR A 140 -4.69 -23.83 32.66
CA THR A 140 -4.99 -24.27 34.04
C THR A 140 -3.96 -24.03 35.17
N PRO A 141 -4.37 -23.42 36.30
CA PRO A 141 -3.54 -23.32 37.49
C PRO A 141 -3.42 -24.69 38.17
N VAL A 142 -2.19 -25.10 38.49
CA VAL A 142 -1.96 -26.29 39.31
C VAL A 142 -2.52 -26.03 40.72
N GLN A 143 -3.54 -26.80 41.09
CA GLN A 143 -4.03 -26.92 42.45
C GLN A 143 -2.94 -27.57 43.30
N GLN A 144 -2.45 -26.85 44.31
CA GLN A 144 -1.68 -27.45 45.39
C GLN A 144 -2.68 -28.02 46.40
N ASN A 145 -2.90 -29.33 46.34
CA ASN A 145 -3.58 -30.09 47.39
C ASN A 145 -2.55 -30.96 48.13
N GLY A 146 -2.48 -30.73 49.44
CA GLY A 146 -2.32 -31.68 50.55
C GLY A 146 -1.35 -32.86 50.49
N GLU A 147 -0.56 -32.97 51.58
CA GLU A 147 -0.21 -34.21 52.33
C GLU A 147 0.64 -35.26 51.57
N GLN A 148 1.67 -35.93 52.08
CA GLN A 148 2.21 -36.30 53.40
C GLN A 148 3.57 -37.02 53.11
N PRO A 149 4.43 -37.42 54.07
CA PRO A 149 4.11 -38.29 55.21
C PRO A 149 4.57 -37.81 56.60
#